data_AF-A0A0G1D256-F1
#
_entry.id   AF-A0A0G1D256-F1
#
_cell.length_a   1.000
_cell.length_b   1.000
_cell.length_c   1.000
_cell.angle_alpha   90.00
_cell.angle_beta   90.00
_cell.angle_gamma   90.00
#
_symmetry.space_group_name_H-M   'P 1'
#
loop_
_entity.id
_entity.type
_entity.pdbx_description
1 polymer ?
#
loop_
_entity_poly.entity_id
_entity_poly.type
_entity_poly.pdbx_seq_one_letter_code
_entity_poly.pdbx_strand_id
1 'polypeptide(L)'
;MRKTAKIEYLSIALAAVFLFLSFTSPKMTVADDSLNLYLPFSGNASDASGNNNNGIVTGATLTTDKDGNADSAYYFDGVDDSISLGTSLFGINE
;
A
#
# COMPACT_ATOMS: atom_id res chain seq x y z
N MET A 1 41.14 9.26 36.77
CA MET A 1 41.23 8.95 35.32
C MET A 1 40.37 7.77 34.87
N ARG A 2 40.25 6.65 35.61
CA ARG A 2 39.41 5.50 35.19
C ARG A 2 37.88 5.66 35.32
N LYS A 3 37.40 6.58 36.15
CA LYS A 3 35.95 6.83 36.34
C LYS A 3 35.35 7.62 35.17
N THR A 4 36.08 8.60 34.65
CA THR A 4 35.64 9.47 33.55
C THR A 4 35.42 8.68 32.25
N ALA A 5 36.35 7.80 31.87
CA ALA A 5 36.23 6.99 30.65
C ALA A 5 35.03 6.02 30.66
N LYS A 6 34.64 5.49 31.83
CA LYS A 6 33.46 4.62 31.97
C LYS A 6 32.16 5.38 31.81
N ILE A 7 32.12 6.64 32.25
CA ILE A 7 30.93 7.51 32.14
C ILE A 7 30.73 7.94 30.69
N GLU A 8 31.80 8.34 29.99
CA GLU A 8 31.73 8.68 28.56
C GLU A 8 31.25 7.50 27.71
N TYR A 9 31.77 6.29 27.95
CA TYR A 9 31.35 5.09 27.23
C TYR A 9 29.87 4.75 27.49
N LEU A 10 29.41 4.87 28.73
CA LEU A 10 28.03 4.60 29.10
C LEU A 10 27.07 5.63 28.49
N SER A 11 27.45 6.92 28.47
CA SER A 11 26.68 7.99 27.84
C SER A 11 26.56 7.81 26.33
N ILE A 12 27.66 7.45 25.66
CA ILE A 12 27.68 7.19 24.21
C ILE A 12 26.86 5.94 23.87
N ALA A 13 27.01 4.86 24.64
CA ALA A 13 26.24 3.64 24.44
C ALA A 13 24.73 3.88 24.63
N LEU A 14 24.35 4.70 25.62
CA LEU A 14 22.95 5.06 25.85
C LEU A 14 22.39 5.93 24.71
N ALA A 15 23.15 6.91 24.22
CA ALA A 15 22.76 7.73 23.07
C ALA A 15 22.59 6.91 21.77
N ALA A 16 23.48 5.93 21.54
CA ALA A 16 23.39 5.04 20.38
C ALA A 16 22.17 4.10 20.45
N VAL A 17 21.80 3.62 21.64
CA VAL A 17 20.59 2.82 21.85
C VAL A 17 19.33 3.65 21.60
N PHE A 18 19.28 4.91 22.06
CA PHE A 18 18.16 5.82 21.79
C PHE A 18 18.02 6.18 20.30
N LEU A 19 19.13 6.33 19.57
CA LEU A 19 19.11 6.59 18.13
C LEU A 19 18.60 5.39 17.32
N PHE A 20 18.85 4.17 17.80
CA PHE A 20 18.39 2.94 17.15
C PHE A 20 16.90 2.63 17.43
N LEU A 21 16.36 3.07 18.57
CA LEU A 21 14.96 2.87 18.95
C LEU A 21 13.97 3.75 18.19
N SER A 22 14.44 4.69 17.36
CA SER A 22 13.60 5.67 16.67
C SER A 22 13.25 5.30 15.21
N PHE A 23 13.65 4.12 14.72
CA PHE A 23 13.42 3.68 13.33
C PHE A 23 12.24 2.71 13.14
N THR A 24 11.20 2.81 13.97
CA THR A 24 9.92 2.23 13.57
C THR A 24 9.21 3.28 12.71
N SER A 25 9.31 3.20 11.39
CA SER A 25 8.30 3.85 10.56
C SER A 25 6.95 3.38 11.10
N PRO A 26 6.00 4.26 11.45
CA PRO A 26 4.65 3.78 11.62
C PRO A 26 4.32 3.14 10.28
N LYS A 27 4.16 1.80 10.26
CA LYS A 27 3.35 1.18 9.22
C LYS A 27 2.03 1.90 9.39
N MET A 28 1.65 2.70 8.41
CA MET A 28 0.30 3.20 8.31
C MET A 28 -0.58 1.98 8.05
N THR A 29 -0.81 1.19 9.11
CA THR A 29 -1.87 0.21 9.14
C THR A 29 -3.11 1.07 9.25
N VAL A 30 -3.57 1.48 8.09
CA VAL A 30 -4.99 1.68 7.88
C VAL A 30 -5.60 0.31 8.16
N ALA A 31 -5.82 0.00 9.44
CA ALA A 31 -6.80 -0.99 9.85
C ALA A 31 -8.15 -0.32 9.62
N ASP A 32 -8.46 -0.04 8.36
CA ASP A 32 -9.78 0.38 7.94
C ASP A 32 -10.58 -0.91 7.86
N ASP A 33 -11.23 -1.28 8.96
CA ASP A 33 -12.34 -2.24 8.89
C ASP A 33 -13.44 -1.76 7.91
N SER A 34 -13.35 -0.52 7.40
CA SER A 34 -14.20 0.07 6.36
C SER A 34 -13.64 -0.02 4.93
N LEU A 35 -12.36 -0.37 4.72
CA LEU A 35 -11.75 -0.41 3.39
C LEU A 35 -12.11 -1.72 2.71
N ASN A 36 -13.13 -1.65 1.87
CA ASN A 36 -13.68 -2.82 1.19
C ASN A 36 -12.90 -3.21 -0.08
N LEU A 37 -12.22 -2.26 -0.72
CA LEU A 37 -11.52 -2.46 -1.99
C LEU A 37 -10.34 -1.49 -2.13
N TYR A 38 -9.19 -2.00 -2.58
CA TYR A 38 -8.07 -1.18 -2.98
C TYR A 38 -7.42 -1.75 -4.24
N LEU A 39 -7.62 -1.08 -5.37
CA LEU A 39 -7.04 -1.44 -6.67
C LEU A 39 -5.90 -0.48 -6.99
N PRO A 40 -4.63 -0.83 -6.70
CA PRO A 40 -3.49 0.04 -6.99
C PRO A 40 -3.17 0.13 -8.49
N PHE A 41 -3.81 -0.73 -9.31
CA PHE A 41 -3.58 -0.87 -10.74
C PHE A 41 -2.12 -1.09 -11.14
N SER A 42 -1.31 -1.71 -10.28
CA SER A 42 0.11 -2.01 -10.54
C SER A 42 0.28 -3.26 -11.41
N GLY A 43 -0.09 -3.16 -12.69
CA GLY A 43 0.03 -4.24 -13.68
C GLY A 43 -1.10 -5.26 -13.68
N ASN A 44 -2.14 -5.08 -12.87
CA ASN A 44 -3.36 -5.88 -12.88
C ASN A 44 -4.49 -5.18 -12.08
N ALA A 45 -5.69 -5.76 -12.07
CA ALA A 45 -6.83 -5.29 -11.29
C ALA A 45 -7.04 -6.11 -9.99
N SER A 46 -5.96 -6.57 -9.34
CA SER A 46 -6.08 -7.33 -8.08
C SER A 46 -6.34 -6.41 -6.90
N ASP A 47 -7.13 -6.90 -5.94
CA ASP A 47 -7.45 -6.19 -4.70
C ASP A 47 -6.32 -6.36 -3.67
N ALA A 48 -5.76 -5.22 -3.27
CA ALA A 48 -4.71 -5.13 -2.27
C ALA A 48 -5.24 -4.74 -0.88
N SER A 49 -6.57 -4.64 -0.68
CA SER A 49 -7.13 -4.38 0.66
C SER A 49 -7.03 -5.61 1.58
N GLY A 50 -6.92 -6.80 1.01
CA GLY A 50 -6.95 -8.08 1.73
C GLY A 50 -8.33 -8.73 1.77
N ASN A 51 -9.35 -8.14 1.14
CA ASN A 51 -10.71 -8.71 1.07
C ASN A 51 -10.91 -9.65 -0.13
N ASN A 52 -9.89 -9.77 -0.99
CA ASN A 52 -9.86 -10.68 -2.13
C ASN A 52 -10.95 -10.40 -3.18
N ASN A 53 -11.36 -9.13 -3.30
CA ASN A 53 -12.31 -8.66 -4.30
C ASN A 53 -11.60 -8.34 -5.63
N ASN A 54 -10.92 -9.33 -6.21
CA ASN A 54 -10.12 -9.13 -7.42
C ASN A 54 -11.00 -8.77 -8.62
N GLY A 55 -10.60 -7.74 -9.36
CA GLY A 55 -11.27 -7.32 -10.59
C GLY A 55 -11.00 -8.25 -11.77
N ILE A 56 -12.06 -8.54 -12.53
CA ILE A 56 -12.04 -9.23 -13.82
C ILE A 56 -12.10 -8.16 -14.90
N VAL A 57 -11.04 -8.04 -15.68
CA VAL A 57 -10.91 -7.06 -16.77
C VAL A 57 -11.48 -7.65 -18.05
N THR A 58 -12.38 -6.91 -18.72
CA THR A 58 -12.89 -7.22 -20.06
C THR A 58 -12.68 -6.01 -20.96
N GLY A 59 -11.98 -6.20 -22.09
CA GLY A 59 -11.71 -5.16 -23.09
C GLY A 59 -10.62 -4.15 -22.70
N ALA A 60 -10.70 -3.59 -21.48
CA ALA A 60 -9.78 -2.56 -21.02
C ALA A 60 -8.31 -3.04 -20.97
N THR A 61 -7.39 -2.12 -21.22
CA THR A 61 -5.94 -2.41 -21.28
C THR A 61 -5.15 -1.56 -20.30
N LEU A 62 -4.03 -2.11 -19.79
CA LEU A 62 -3.11 -1.36 -18.95
C LEU A 62 -2.48 -0.20 -19.73
N THR A 63 -2.32 0.92 -19.06
CA THR A 63 -1.74 2.14 -19.61
C THR A 63 -0.92 2.89 -18.56
N THR A 64 -0.24 3.94 -19.02
CA THR A 64 0.51 4.85 -18.16
C THR A 64 -0.45 5.73 -17.35
N ASP A 65 -0.19 5.89 -16.05
CA ASP A 65 -0.98 6.78 -15.20
C ASP A 65 -0.68 8.28 -15.48
N LYS A 66 -1.34 9.17 -14.73
CA LYS A 66 -1.17 10.63 -14.86
C LYS A 66 0.23 11.14 -14.49
N ASP A 67 1.02 10.35 -13.78
CA ASP A 67 2.36 10.73 -13.30
C ASP A 67 3.48 10.10 -14.15
N GLY A 68 3.11 9.35 -15.21
CA GLY A 68 4.07 8.73 -16.11
C GLY A 68 4.48 7.31 -15.72
N ASN A 69 3.84 6.70 -14.72
CA ASN A 69 4.13 5.32 -14.31
C ASN A 69 3.45 4.35 -15.27
N ALA A 70 4.24 3.49 -15.91
CA ALA A 70 3.74 2.46 -16.81
C ALA A 70 2.86 1.44 -16.07
N ASP A 71 1.90 0.86 -16.78
CA ASP A 71 1.00 -0.19 -16.29
C ASP A 71 0.38 0.12 -14.91
N SER A 72 0.03 1.38 -14.69
CA SER A 72 -0.45 1.90 -13.40
C SER A 72 -1.88 2.49 -13.49
N ALA A 73 -2.53 2.31 -14.64
CA ALA A 73 -3.92 2.70 -14.92
C ALA A 73 -4.53 1.77 -15.98
N TYR A 74 -5.85 1.87 -16.19
CA TYR A 74 -6.55 1.21 -17.30
C TYR A 74 -7.11 2.24 -18.27
N TYR A 75 -6.93 1.99 -19.57
CA TYR A 75 -7.56 2.71 -20.66
C TYR A 75 -8.88 2.04 -21.04
N PHE A 76 -9.93 2.85 -21.10
CA PHE A 76 -11.26 2.47 -21.57
C PHE A 76 -11.55 3.24 -22.85
N ASP A 77 -11.73 2.55 -23.97
CA ASP A 77 -11.90 3.16 -25.29
C ASP A 77 -13.35 3.61 -25.57
N GLY A 78 -14.27 3.22 -24.68
CA GLY A 78 -15.69 3.54 -24.76
C GLY A 78 -16.54 2.46 -25.44
N VAL A 79 -15.96 1.30 -25.77
CA VAL A 79 -16.62 0.16 -26.40
C VAL A 79 -16.38 -1.10 -25.56
N ASP A 80 -17.44 -1.64 -24.96
CA ASP A 80 -17.45 -2.95 -24.29
C ASP A 80 -16.36 -3.20 -23.21
N ASP A 81 -15.86 -2.13 -22.59
CA ASP A 81 -14.83 -2.20 -21.55
C ASP A 81 -15.41 -2.21 -20.13
N SER A 82 -14.94 -3.11 -19.27
CA SER A 82 -15.32 -3.15 -17.85
C SER A 82 -14.27 -3.79 -16.95
N ILE A 83 -14.30 -3.41 -15.68
CA ILE A 83 -13.64 -4.15 -14.59
C ILE A 83 -14.73 -4.53 -13.59
N SER A 84 -15.07 -5.81 -13.52
CA SER A 84 -16.11 -6.34 -12.63
C SER A 84 -15.48 -7.05 -11.45
N LEU A 85 -16.00 -6.81 -10.25
CA LEU A 85 -15.56 -7.53 -9.05
C LEU A 85 -16.23 -8.90 -8.91
N GLY A 86 -17.24 -9.21 -9.75
CA GLY A 86 -18.01 -10.46 -9.68
C GLY A 86 -18.85 -10.64 -8.42
N THR A 87 -18.85 -9.67 -7.51
CA THR A 87 -19.55 -9.72 -6.21
C THR A 87 -20.28 -8.39 -5.94
N SER A 88 -21.44 -8.43 -5.28
CA SER A 88 -22.07 -7.21 -4.74
C SER A 88 -21.33 -6.78 -3.48
N LEU A 89 -20.34 -5.90 -3.66
CA LEU A 89 -19.51 -5.38 -2.56
C LEU A 89 -20.30 -4.45 -1.62
N PHE A 90 -21.32 -3.77 -2.14
CA PHE A 90 -22.04 -2.71 -1.43
C PHE A 90 -23.47 -3.09 -1.02
N GLY A 91 -23.86 -4.36 -1.20
CA GLY A 91 -25.20 -4.83 -0.83
C GLY A 91 -26.34 -4.15 -1.60
N ILE A 92 -26.03 -3.50 -2.71
CA ILE A 92 -27.02 -3.08 -3.69
C ILE A 92 -27.25 -4.26 -4.63
N ASN A 93 -28.46 -4.79 -4.61
CA ASN A 93 -28.89 -5.84 -5.53
C ASN A 93 -29.22 -5.14 -6.86
N GLU A 94 -28.66 -5.64 -7.96
CA GLU A 94 -29.06 -5.25 -9.33
C GLU A 94 -30.43 -5.84 -9.71
#